data_AF-A0A9W7YFT0-F1
#
_entry.id   AF-A0A9W7YFT0-F1
#
_cell.length_a   1.000
_cell.length_b   1.000
_cell.length_c   1.000
_cell.angle_alpha   90.00
_cell.angle_beta   90.00
_cell.angle_gamma   90.00
#
_symmetry.space_group_name_H-M   'P 1'
#
loop_
_entity.id
_entity.type
_entity.pdbx_description
1 polymer ?
#
loop_
_entity_poly.entity_id
_entity_poly.type
_entity_poly.pdbx_seq_one_letter_code
_entity_poly.pdbx_strand_id
1 'polypeptide(L)'
;MADAKKITPELKQTFDEAAEQVKSLPKAPADDVKLKLYGLFKQATVGNNTTPKPGMLDFRGKYKWDAWTEVKDKDQVDAMEEYIALVKKLQADSE
;
A
#
# COMPACT_ATOMS: atom_id res chain seq x y z
N MET A 1 9.57 -2.52 26.86
CA MET A 1 10.55 -2.22 25.81
C MET A 1 9.75 -2.20 24.53
N ALA A 2 9.69 -1.08 23.79
CA ALA A 2 8.94 -1.04 22.55
C ALA A 2 9.70 -1.88 21.52
N ASP A 3 9.12 -3.00 21.09
CA ASP A 3 9.64 -3.84 20.03
C ASP A 3 9.87 -2.98 18.79
N ALA A 4 11.13 -2.70 18.47
CA ALA A 4 11.49 -1.97 17.28
C ALA A 4 11.07 -2.81 16.07
N LYS A 5 9.90 -2.48 15.48
CA LYS A 5 9.46 -3.05 14.20
C LYS A 5 10.54 -2.76 13.18
N LYS A 6 11.22 -3.81 12.73
CA LYS A 6 12.25 -3.76 11.68
C LYS A 6 11.71 -4.45 10.45
N ILE A 7 12.04 -3.91 9.28
CA ILE A 7 11.78 -4.62 8.02
C ILE A 7 12.69 -5.84 8.00
N THR A 8 12.10 -7.03 8.14
CA THR A 8 12.80 -8.31 8.01
C THR A 8 12.82 -8.75 6.54
N PRO A 9 13.80 -9.57 6.13
CA PRO A 9 13.82 -10.14 4.78
C PRO A 9 12.54 -10.94 4.48
N GLU A 10 11.99 -11.65 5.46
CA GLU A 10 10.73 -12.40 5.34
C GLU A 10 9.53 -11.47 5.07
N LEU A 11 9.44 -10.35 5.78
CA LEU A 11 8.38 -9.35 5.56
C LEU A 11 8.50 -8.75 4.16
N LYS A 12 9.71 -8.37 3.76
CA LYS A 12 9.97 -7.80 2.43
C LYS A 12 9.62 -8.81 1.34
N GLN A 13 9.96 -10.09 1.52
CA GLN A 13 9.62 -11.13 0.56
C GLN A 13 8.10 -11.32 0.45
N THR A 14 7.41 -11.45 1.59
CA THR A 14 5.95 -11.57 1.62
C THR A 14 5.26 -10.36 0.98
N PHE A 15 5.79 -9.16 1.18
CA PHE A 15 5.30 -7.93 0.55
C PHE A 15 5.48 -7.94 -0.97
N ASP A 16 6.64 -8.40 -1.45
CA ASP A 16 6.93 -8.53 -2.89
C ASP A 16 6.00 -9.55 -3.55
N GLU A 17 5.84 -10.73 -2.91
CA GLU A 17 4.89 -11.76 -3.32
C GLU A 17 3.45 -11.23 -3.36
N ALA A 18 3.02 -10.49 -2.33
CA ALA A 18 1.69 -9.86 -2.33
C ALA A 18 1.54 -8.83 -3.47
N ALA A 19 2.59 -8.08 -3.79
CA ALA A 19 2.58 -7.12 -4.89
C ALA A 19 2.56 -7.79 -6.28
N GLU A 20 3.04 -9.03 -6.39
CA GLU A 20 2.85 -9.85 -7.59
C GLU A 20 1.45 -10.43 -7.64
N GLN A 21 0.96 -10.97 -6.53
CA GLN A 21 -0.37 -11.57 -6.42
C GLN A 21 -1.48 -10.57 -6.77
N VAL A 22 -1.37 -9.32 -6.32
CA VAL A 22 -2.37 -8.29 -6.64
C VAL A 22 -2.44 -7.96 -8.14
N LYS A 23 -1.33 -8.13 -8.87
CA LYS A 23 -1.29 -7.95 -10.33
C LYS A 23 -1.87 -9.16 -11.07
N SER A 24 -1.76 -10.34 -10.46
CA SER A 24 -2.26 -11.62 -10.99
C SER A 24 -3.70 -11.92 -10.57
N LEU A 25 -4.39 -11.02 -9.86
CA LEU A 25 -5.79 -11.19 -9.51
C LEU A 25 -6.66 -11.24 -10.78
N PRO A 26 -7.51 -12.25 -10.95
CA PRO A 26 -8.36 -12.39 -12.14
C PRO A 26 -9.43 -11.29 -12.21
N LYS A 27 -9.83 -10.74 -11.05
CA LYS A 27 -10.75 -9.62 -10.94
C LYS A 27 -10.02 -8.40 -10.40
N ALA A 28 -10.09 -7.30 -11.15
CA ALA A 28 -9.53 -6.04 -10.68
C ALA A 28 -10.28 -5.56 -9.42
N PRO A 29 -9.56 -5.17 -8.35
CA PRO A 29 -10.20 -4.65 -7.15
C PRO A 29 -10.87 -3.29 -7.42
N ALA A 30 -11.78 -2.89 -6.52
CA ALA A 30 -12.41 -1.57 -6.57
C ALA A 30 -11.35 -0.44 -6.54
N ASP A 31 -11.65 0.70 -7.16
CA ASP A 31 -10.69 1.79 -7.29
C ASP A 31 -10.20 2.33 -5.93
N ASP A 32 -11.08 2.41 -4.92
CA ASP A 32 -10.72 2.73 -3.55
C ASP A 32 -9.66 1.79 -2.97
N VAL A 33 -9.78 0.49 -3.27
CA VAL A 33 -8.82 -0.52 -2.80
C VAL A 33 -7.49 -0.38 -3.54
N LYS A 34 -7.52 -0.12 -4.86
CA LYS A 34 -6.29 0.17 -5.63
C LYS A 34 -5.57 1.40 -5.07
N LEU A 35 -6.30 2.44 -4.69
CA LEU A 35 -5.74 3.64 -4.09
C LEU A 35 -5.12 3.34 -2.72
N LYS A 36 -5.79 2.55 -1.88
CA LYS A 36 -5.27 2.13 -0.58
C LYS A 36 -3.99 1.28 -0.72
N LEU A 37 -3.99 0.31 -1.64
CA LEU A 37 -2.80 -0.47 -2.00
C LEU A 37 -1.65 0.42 -2.46
N TYR A 38 -1.94 1.42 -3.31
CA TYR A 38 -0.94 2.38 -3.76
C TYR A 38 -0.36 3.18 -2.59
N GLY A 39 -1.20 3.73 -1.71
CA GLY A 39 -0.74 4.48 -0.54
C GLY A 39 0.17 3.66 0.36
N LEU A 40 -0.28 2.46 0.75
CA LEU A 40 0.50 1.53 1.57
C LEU A 40 1.81 1.12 0.89
N PHE A 41 1.79 0.81 -0.40
CA PHE A 41 3.00 0.47 -1.15
C PHE A 41 4.00 1.62 -1.17
N LYS A 42 3.53 2.85 -1.40
CA LYS A 42 4.40 4.03 -1.39
C LYS A 42 4.97 4.32 -0.01
N GLN A 43 4.17 4.18 1.06
CA GLN A 43 4.66 4.33 2.42
C GLN A 43 5.67 3.24 2.81
N ALA A 44 5.42 1.99 2.45
CA ALA A 44 6.32 0.87 2.71
C ALA A 44 7.68 1.03 1.99
N THR A 45 7.69 1.56 0.76
CA THR A 45 8.89 1.65 -0.07
C THR A 45 9.64 2.98 0.01
N VAL A 46 8.90 4.09 0.03
CA VAL A 46 9.44 5.46 0.03
C VAL A 46 9.36 6.10 1.42
N GLY A 47 8.37 5.71 2.24
CA GLY A 47 8.05 6.39 3.49
C GLY A 47 7.10 7.56 3.28
N ASN A 48 7.15 8.52 4.20
CA ASN A 48 6.24 9.66 4.26
C ASN A 48 6.16 10.42 2.93
N ASN A 49 4.93 10.76 2.52
CA ASN A 49 4.71 11.55 1.32
C ASN A 49 5.27 12.98 1.49
N THR A 50 6.31 13.30 0.72
CA THR A 50 6.94 14.63 0.67
C THR A 50 6.64 15.37 -0.64
N THR A 51 5.83 14.77 -1.51
CA THR A 51 5.51 15.35 -2.82
C THR A 51 4.45 16.44 -2.70
N PRO A 52 4.50 17.50 -3.53
CA PRO A 52 3.48 18.55 -3.51
C PRO A 52 2.12 17.98 -3.94
N LYS A 53 1.05 18.52 -3.36
CA LYS A 53 -0.31 18.14 -3.73
C LYS A 53 -0.57 18.50 -5.20
N PRO A 54 -1.01 17.55 -6.03
CA PRO A 54 -1.30 17.82 -7.43
C PRO A 54 -2.48 18.78 -7.59
N GLY A 55 -2.51 19.48 -8.73
CA GLY A 55 -3.52 20.50 -9.03
C GLY A 55 -4.95 19.94 -9.09
N MET A 56 -5.95 20.80 -8.87
CA MET A 56 -7.37 20.41 -8.78
C MET A 56 -7.93 19.76 -10.05
N LEU A 57 -7.29 19.98 -11.20
CA LEU A 57 -7.67 19.37 -12.48
C LEU A 57 -7.13 17.94 -12.65
N ASP A 58 -6.16 17.52 -11.83
CA ASP A 58 -5.58 16.19 -11.86
C ASP A 58 -6.21 15.30 -10.79
N PHE A 59 -7.45 14.85 -11.04
CA PHE A 59 -8.21 14.06 -10.08
C PHE A 59 -7.51 12.74 -9.72
N ARG A 60 -6.95 12.03 -10.71
CA ARG A 60 -6.29 10.72 -10.49
C ARG A 60 -5.04 10.85 -9.63
N GLY A 61 -4.18 11.82 -9.92
CA GLY A 61 -3.01 12.09 -9.09
C GLY A 61 -3.43 12.60 -7.72
N LYS A 62 -4.48 13.44 -7.62
CA LYS A 62 -5.03 13.85 -6.32
C LYS A 62 -5.42 12.65 -5.48
N TYR A 63 -6.18 11.69 -6.01
CA TYR A 63 -6.58 10.50 -5.24
C TYR A 63 -5.39 9.65 -4.80
N LYS A 64 -4.41 9.43 -5.68
CA LYS A 64 -3.18 8.71 -5.33
C LYS A 64 -2.37 9.42 -4.25
N TRP A 65 -2.25 10.74 -4.38
CA TRP A 65 -1.57 11.59 -3.41
C TRP A 65 -2.30 11.58 -2.07
N ASP A 66 -3.64 11.65 -2.08
CA ASP A 66 -4.48 11.57 -0.90
C ASP A 66 -4.23 10.24 -0.17
N ALA A 67 -4.38 9.10 -0.87
CA ALA A 67 -4.19 7.78 -0.28
C ALA A 67 -2.77 7.56 0.29
N TRP A 68 -1.72 8.11 -0.34
CA TRP A 68 -0.37 8.06 0.22
C TRP A 68 -0.22 9.00 1.43
N THR A 69 -0.87 10.16 1.40
CA THR A 69 -0.87 11.11 2.51
C THR A 69 -1.68 10.61 3.70
N GLU A 70 -2.73 9.82 3.48
CA GLU A 70 -3.54 9.22 4.56
C GLU A 70 -2.75 8.22 5.41
N VAL A 71 -1.78 7.53 4.81
CA VAL A 71 -0.89 6.60 5.51
C VAL A 71 0.46 7.23 5.89
N LYS A 72 0.60 8.56 5.78
CA LYS A 72 1.78 9.24 6.28
C LYS A 72 1.94 8.99 7.78
N ASP A 73 3.17 9.03 8.28
CA ASP A 73 3.53 8.74 9.67
C ASP A 73 3.29 7.29 10.11
N LYS A 74 2.79 6.43 9.21
CA LYS A 74 2.75 4.98 9.41
C LYS A 74 4.15 4.40 9.22
N ASP A 75 4.54 3.50 10.12
CA ASP A 75 5.81 2.82 10.02
C ASP A 75 5.88 1.95 8.75
N GLN A 76 7.07 1.80 8.16
CA GLN A 76 7.21 1.05 6.91
C GLN A 76 6.80 -0.42 7.10
N VAL A 77 7.10 -0.98 8.27
CA VAL A 77 6.70 -2.34 8.64
C VAL A 77 5.18 -2.47 8.70
N ASP A 78 4.51 -1.55 9.38
CA ASP A 78 3.04 -1.52 9.47
C ASP A 78 2.39 -1.39 8.08
N ALA A 79 2.97 -0.54 7.22
CA ALA A 79 2.48 -0.36 5.85
C ALA A 79 2.63 -1.64 5.02
N MET A 80 3.72 -2.39 5.17
CA MET A 80 3.91 -3.70 4.51
C MET A 80 2.92 -4.73 5.04
N GLU A 81 2.76 -4.84 6.36
CA GLU A 81 1.83 -5.79 6.99
C GLU A 81 0.38 -5.54 6.55
N GLU A 82 -0.07 -4.28 6.56
CA GLU A 82 -1.41 -3.92 6.07
C GLU A 82 -1.59 -4.18 4.58
N TYR A 83 -0.54 -3.94 3.77
CA TYR A 83 -0.59 -4.24 2.34
C TYR A 83 -0.80 -5.73 2.09
N ILE A 84 -0.01 -6.57 2.76
CA ILE A 84 -0.12 -8.04 2.67
C ILE A 84 -1.52 -8.50 3.11
N ALA A 85 -2.02 -7.98 4.24
CA ALA A 85 -3.34 -8.32 4.74
C ALA A 85 -4.45 -7.95 3.74
N LEU A 86 -4.33 -6.78 3.11
CA LEU A 86 -5.29 -6.31 2.11
C LEU A 86 -5.28 -7.19 0.85
N VAL A 87 -4.09 -7.56 0.35
CA VAL A 87 -3.97 -8.46 -0.81
C VAL A 87 -4.55 -9.84 -0.50
N LYS A 88 -4.25 -10.43 0.66
CA LYS A 88 -4.84 -11.70 1.09
C LYS A 88 -6.37 -11.65 1.12
N LYS A 89 -6.94 -10.54 1.60
CA LYS A 89 -8.39 -10.34 1.60
C LYS A 89 -8.96 -10.26 0.18
N LEU A 90 -8.26 -9.60 -0.75
CA LEU A 90 -8.67 -9.52 -2.15
C LEU A 90 -8.63 -10.87 -2.85
N GLN A 91 -7.64 -11.71 -2.54
CA GLN A 91 -7.59 -13.07 -3.05
C GLN A 91 -8.77 -13.90 -2.58
N ALA A 92 -9.08 -13.84 -1.28
CA ALA A 92 -10.22 -14.56 -0.71
C ALA A 92 -11.58 -14.08 -1.25
N ASP A 93 -11.71 -12.81 -1.64
CA ASP A 93 -12.92 -12.26 -2.28
C ASP A 93 -13.02 -12.58 -3.78
N SER A 94 -11.91 -12.99 -4.40
CA SER A 94 -11.80 -13.29 -5.83
C SER A 94 -11.95 -14.79 -6.15
N GLU A 95 -12.24 -15.62 -5.16
CA GLU A 95 -12.41 -17.08 -5.24
C GLU A 95 -13.88 -17.51 -5.37
#